data_AF-A0A521VBW4-F1
#
_entry.id   AF-A0A521VBW4-F1
#
_cell.length_a   1.000
_cell.length_b   1.000
_cell.length_c   1.000
_cell.angle_alpha   90.00
_cell.angle_beta   90.00
_cell.angle_gamma   90.00
#
_symmetry.space_group_name_H-M   'P 1'
#
loop_
_entity.id
_entity.type
_entity.pdbx_description
1 polymer ?
#
loop_
_entity_poly.entity_id
_entity_poly.type
_entity_poly.pdbx_seq_one_letter_code
_entity_poly.pdbx_strand_id
1 'polypeptide(L)'
;MPSKSAPPQGLARLFDAMPRLFVPAFTIFFLGFALLYAAHAVSEIVMPLLENGDLTKGLFKGLHTGVVALAVYELAEIMHQEYEHHGRPQNAIVRIRRGVARFGSVVVVALVLESLIMVIKYSQQDLAGFLYYPAAIIASAAVLLVALGLFTRLTSLPIRQDSA
;
A
#
# COMPACT_ATOMS: atom_id res chain seq x y z
N MET A 1 -29.58 -25.43 34.89
CA MET A 1 -28.60 -24.84 33.94
C MET A 1 -29.34 -23.87 33.05
N PRO A 2 -29.07 -22.55 33.11
CA PRO A 2 -29.75 -21.60 32.24
C PRO A 2 -29.28 -21.75 30.79
N SER A 3 -30.26 -21.83 29.90
CA SER A 3 -30.13 -21.86 28.43
C SER A 3 -29.45 -20.59 27.93
N LYS A 4 -28.33 -20.75 27.22
CA LYS A 4 -27.62 -19.66 26.54
C LYS A 4 -28.50 -19.21 25.37
N SER A 5 -29.23 -18.10 25.53
CA SER A 5 -30.08 -17.53 24.49
C SER A 5 -29.25 -17.22 23.26
N ALA A 6 -29.58 -17.87 22.14
CA ALA A 6 -29.00 -17.56 20.84
C ALA A 6 -29.33 -16.10 20.48
N PRO A 7 -28.38 -15.33 19.90
CA PRO A 7 -28.63 -13.96 19.52
C PRO A 7 -29.80 -13.88 18.52
N PRO A 8 -30.62 -12.81 18.56
CA PRO A 8 -31.77 -12.67 17.68
C PRO A 8 -31.32 -12.73 16.21
N GLN A 9 -32.03 -13.50 15.38
CA GLN A 9 -31.65 -13.82 14.00
C GLN A 9 -31.36 -12.58 13.14
N GLY A 10 -31.97 -11.43 13.44
CA GLY A 10 -31.70 -10.15 12.77
C GLY A 10 -30.31 -9.59 13.07
N LEU A 11 -29.79 -9.77 14.30
CA LEU A 11 -28.46 -9.31 14.70
C LEU A 11 -27.37 -10.14 14.03
N ALA A 12 -27.55 -11.46 13.95
CA ALA A 12 -26.63 -12.36 13.24
C ALA A 12 -26.53 -12.02 11.75
N ARG A 13 -27.66 -11.75 11.08
CA ARG A 13 -27.68 -11.33 9.67
C ARG A 13 -27.01 -9.98 9.43
N LEU A 14 -27.09 -9.05 10.39
CA LEU A 14 -26.40 -7.75 10.34
C LEU A 14 -24.88 -7.92 10.43
N PHE A 15 -24.40 -8.76 11.34
CA PHE A 15 -22.99 -9.10 11.46
C PHE A 15 -22.45 -9.84 10.22
N ASP A 16 -23.25 -10.68 9.58
CA ASP A 16 -22.84 -11.38 8.35
C ASP A 16 -22.90 -10.50 7.09
N ALA A 17 -23.79 -9.49 7.06
CA ALA A 17 -23.93 -8.56 5.94
C ALA A 17 -22.86 -7.46 5.94
N MET A 18 -22.33 -7.09 7.11
CA MET A 18 -21.38 -6.00 7.28
C MET A 18 -20.09 -6.21 6.44
N PRO A 19 -19.37 -7.35 6.54
CA PRO A 19 -18.17 -7.56 5.72
C PRO A 19 -18.46 -7.66 4.22
N ARG A 20 -19.65 -8.19 3.85
CA ARG A 20 -20.04 -8.40 2.45
C ARG A 20 -20.28 -7.09 1.69
N LEU A 21 -20.65 -6.01 2.37
CA LEU A 21 -20.85 -4.70 1.77
C LEU A 21 -19.59 -3.83 1.86
N PHE A 22 -18.89 -3.87 3.00
CA PHE A 22 -17.77 -2.98 3.26
C PHE A 22 -16.56 -3.30 2.39
N VAL A 23 -16.17 -4.58 2.25
CA VAL A 23 -14.98 -4.95 1.46
C VAL A 23 -15.08 -4.49 -0.01
N PRO A 24 -16.15 -4.79 -0.78
CA PRO A 24 -16.25 -4.31 -2.16
C PRO A 24 -16.35 -2.78 -2.26
N ALA A 25 -17.00 -2.11 -1.30
CA ALA A 25 -17.05 -0.65 -1.26
C ALA A 25 -15.65 -0.03 -1.09
N PHE A 26 -14.84 -0.56 -0.17
CA PHE A 26 -13.45 -0.14 0.02
C PHE A 26 -12.58 -0.45 -1.20
N THR A 27 -12.76 -1.60 -1.84
CA THR A 27 -12.05 -1.94 -3.08
C THR A 27 -12.34 -0.94 -4.19
N ILE A 28 -13.62 -0.62 -4.44
CA ILE A 28 -14.03 0.36 -5.45
C ILE A 28 -13.51 1.76 -5.09
N PHE A 29 -13.57 2.12 -3.81
CA PHE A 29 -13.05 3.39 -3.32
C PHE A 29 -11.55 3.53 -3.63
N PHE A 30 -10.72 2.58 -3.20
CA PHE A 30 -9.28 2.63 -3.44
C PHE A 30 -8.94 2.54 -4.93
N LEU A 31 -9.64 1.70 -5.70
CA LEU A 31 -9.46 1.63 -7.14
C LEU A 31 -9.79 2.97 -7.82
N GLY A 32 -10.88 3.62 -7.42
CA GLY A 32 -11.24 4.95 -7.90
C GLY A 32 -10.16 5.98 -7.62
N PHE A 33 -9.62 6.01 -6.40
CA PHE A 33 -8.50 6.88 -6.05
C PHE A 33 -7.23 6.57 -6.85
N ALA A 34 -6.90 5.29 -7.04
CA ALA A 34 -5.76 4.89 -7.84
C ALA A 34 -5.86 5.42 -9.28
N LEU A 35 -7.03 5.30 -9.90
CA LEU A 35 -7.30 5.81 -11.24
C LEU A 35 -7.24 7.35 -11.30
N LEU A 36 -7.79 8.03 -10.29
CA LEU A 36 -7.72 9.49 -10.19
C LEU A 36 -6.28 9.98 -10.04
N TYR A 37 -5.48 9.36 -9.18
CA TYR A 37 -4.06 9.69 -9.06
C TYR A 37 -3.27 9.35 -10.32
N ALA A 38 -3.58 8.24 -11.00
CA ALA A 38 -2.94 7.88 -12.26
C ALA A 38 -3.25 8.93 -13.35
N ALA A 39 -4.50 9.35 -13.48
CA ALA A 39 -4.89 10.42 -14.41
C ALA A 39 -4.20 11.74 -14.05
N HIS A 40 -4.13 12.07 -12.75
CA HIS A 40 -3.44 13.26 -12.28
C HIS A 40 -1.93 13.21 -12.57
N ALA A 41 -1.28 12.06 -12.42
CA ALA A 41 0.12 11.86 -12.74
C ALA A 41 0.41 12.14 -14.23
N VAL A 42 -0.49 11.70 -15.12
CA VAL A 42 -0.40 12.00 -16.56
C VAL A 42 -0.55 13.50 -16.80
N SER A 43 -1.50 14.16 -16.12
CA SER A 43 -1.71 15.61 -16.27
C SER A 43 -0.49 16.43 -15.86
N GLU A 44 0.23 16.03 -14.80
CA GLU A 44 1.46 16.69 -14.34
C GLU A 44 2.59 16.63 -15.37
N ILE A 45 2.58 15.64 -16.27
CA ILE A 45 3.58 15.50 -17.35
C ILE A 45 3.12 16.24 -18.62
N VAL A 46 1.83 16.15 -18.96
CA VAL A 46 1.28 16.67 -20.21
C VAL A 46 1.14 18.20 -20.20
N MET A 47 0.66 18.79 -19.09
CA MET A 47 0.42 20.24 -19.03
C MET A 47 1.69 21.07 -19.29
N PRO A 48 2.84 20.76 -18.68
CA PRO A 48 4.10 21.46 -18.99
C PRO A 48 4.53 21.34 -20.46
N LEU A 49 4.19 20.25 -21.16
CA LEU A 49 4.49 20.10 -22.59
C LEU A 49 3.62 21.03 -23.46
N LEU A 50 2.36 21.20 -23.10
CA LEU A 50 1.42 22.06 -23.83
C LEU A 50 1.68 23.55 -23.58
N GLU A 51 2.10 23.89 -22.36
CA GLU A 51 2.30 25.28 -21.92
C GLU A 51 3.75 25.78 -22.12
N ASN A 52 4.64 24.97 -22.71
CA ASN A 52 6.10 25.22 -22.75
C ASN A 52 6.69 25.50 -21.36
N GLY A 53 6.17 24.79 -20.35
CA GLY A 53 6.61 24.86 -18.97
C GLY A 53 7.87 24.03 -18.67
N ASP A 54 8.18 23.91 -17.39
CA ASP A 54 9.32 23.14 -16.91
C ASP A 54 9.01 21.62 -16.92
N LEU A 55 9.41 20.96 -18.00
CA LEU A 55 9.19 19.51 -18.18
C LEU A 55 9.88 18.68 -17.09
N THR A 56 11.05 19.09 -16.60
CA THR A 56 11.77 18.38 -15.54
C THR A 56 10.97 18.37 -14.25
N LYS A 57 10.37 19.51 -13.86
CA LYS A 57 9.45 19.57 -12.72
C LYS A 57 8.20 18.72 -12.95
N GLY A 58 7.62 18.73 -14.15
CA GLY A 58 6.47 17.91 -14.51
C GLY A 58 6.75 16.41 -14.39
N LEU A 59 7.90 15.96 -14.88
CA LEU A 59 8.36 14.57 -14.77
C LEU A 59 8.50 14.13 -13.31
N PHE A 60 9.09 14.96 -12.45
CA PHE A 60 9.23 14.63 -11.03
C PHE A 60 7.89 14.55 -10.30
N LYS A 61 6.98 15.49 -10.55
CA LYS A 61 5.63 15.46 -9.98
C LYS A 61 4.82 14.28 -10.49
N GLY A 62 4.84 14.02 -11.80
CA GLY A 62 4.17 12.88 -12.41
C GLY A 62 4.68 11.55 -11.86
N LEU A 63 6.00 11.40 -11.69
CA LEU A 63 6.60 10.22 -11.07
C LEU A 63 6.14 10.05 -9.62
N HIS A 64 6.21 11.11 -8.80
CA HIS A 64 5.75 11.08 -7.40
C HIS A 64 4.28 10.69 -7.29
N THR A 65 3.40 11.35 -8.05
CA THR A 65 1.96 11.07 -8.07
C THR A 65 1.66 9.67 -8.61
N GLY A 66 2.42 9.19 -9.61
CA GLY A 66 2.28 7.85 -10.18
C GLY A 66 2.65 6.74 -9.18
N VAL A 67 3.68 6.96 -8.36
CA VAL A 67 4.06 6.05 -7.27
C VAL A 67 2.96 5.98 -6.21
N VAL A 68 2.35 7.12 -5.86
CA VAL A 68 1.19 7.16 -4.96
C VAL A 68 0.01 6.39 -5.56
N ALA A 69 -0.28 6.58 -6.85
CA ALA A 69 -1.33 5.83 -7.55
C ALA A 69 -1.09 4.31 -7.48
N LEU A 70 0.16 3.86 -7.67
CA LEU A 70 0.54 2.46 -7.57
C LEU A 70 0.33 1.90 -6.15
N ALA A 71 0.70 2.65 -5.12
CA ALA A 71 0.51 2.24 -3.72
C ALA A 71 -0.97 2.07 -3.37
N VAL A 72 -1.82 2.99 -3.85
CA VAL A 72 -3.27 2.92 -3.65
C VAL A 72 -3.88 1.76 -4.45
N TYR A 73 -3.40 1.52 -5.68
CA TYR A 73 -3.81 0.36 -6.48
C TYR A 73 -3.46 -0.96 -5.78
N GLU A 74 -2.25 -1.09 -5.24
CA GLU A 74 -1.83 -2.29 -4.51
C GLU A 74 -2.75 -2.54 -3.30
N LEU A 75 -3.18 -1.49 -2.61
CA LEU A 75 -4.14 -1.61 -1.51
C LEU A 75 -5.52 -2.09 -2.00
N ALA A 76 -6.01 -1.56 -3.13
CA ALA A 76 -7.26 -2.00 -3.74
C ALA A 76 -7.20 -3.49 -4.12
N GLU A 77 -6.08 -3.93 -4.70
CA GLU A 77 -5.85 -5.33 -5.10
C GLU A 77 -5.80 -6.27 -3.88
N ILE A 78 -5.18 -5.85 -2.77
CA ILE A 78 -5.16 -6.63 -1.52
C ILE A 78 -6.59 -6.81 -0.97
N MET A 79 -7.42 -5.76 -1.01
CA MET A 79 -8.83 -5.84 -0.59
C MET A 79 -9.66 -6.71 -1.54
N HIS A 80 -9.42 -6.62 -2.85
CA HIS A 80 -10.08 -7.47 -3.84
C HIS A 80 -9.77 -8.96 -3.61
N GLN A 81 -8.50 -9.30 -3.36
CA GLN A 81 -8.08 -10.66 -3.04
C GLN A 81 -8.68 -11.18 -1.72
N GLU A 82 -8.97 -10.31 -0.74
CA GLU A 82 -9.76 -10.66 0.45
C GLU A 82 -11.17 -11.06 0.09
N TYR A 83 -11.82 -10.30 -0.79
CA TYR A 83 -13.17 -10.58 -1.22
C TYR A 83 -13.30 -11.90 -2.00
N GLU A 84 -12.45 -12.11 -3.02
CA GLU A 84 -12.53 -13.31 -3.89
C GLU A 84 -12.24 -14.62 -3.15
N HIS A 85 -11.43 -14.58 -2.08
CA HIS A 85 -11.04 -15.78 -1.33
C HIS A 85 -11.96 -16.08 -0.14
N HIS A 86 -13.02 -15.29 0.08
CA HIS A 86 -14.06 -15.64 1.06
C HIS A 86 -14.68 -17.01 0.72
N GLY A 87 -14.35 -18.02 1.54
CA GLY A 87 -14.89 -19.37 1.42
C GLY A 87 -13.92 -20.44 0.95
N ARG A 88 -12.66 -20.11 0.63
CA ARG A 88 -11.60 -21.12 0.41
C ARG A 88 -10.80 -21.37 1.69
N PRO A 89 -10.46 -22.63 2.02
CA PRO A 89 -9.65 -22.97 3.19
C PRO A 89 -8.18 -22.58 2.94
N GLN A 90 -7.90 -21.28 3.00
CA GLN A 90 -6.55 -20.75 2.88
C GLN A 90 -6.18 -20.05 4.18
N ASN A 91 -4.99 -20.37 4.71
CA ASN A 91 -4.53 -19.84 5.98
C ASN A 91 -4.52 -18.30 5.98
N ALA A 92 -5.35 -17.68 6.82
CA ALA A 92 -5.45 -16.22 6.93
C ALA A 92 -4.07 -15.55 7.14
N ILE A 93 -3.20 -16.20 7.91
CA ILE A 93 -1.81 -15.77 8.14
C ILE A 93 -1.02 -15.64 6.83
N VAL A 94 -1.15 -16.61 5.92
CA VAL A 94 -0.43 -16.59 4.62
C VAL A 94 -0.94 -15.45 3.74
N ARG A 95 -2.24 -15.17 3.78
CA ARG A 95 -2.86 -14.08 3.01
C ARG A 95 -2.42 -12.71 3.53
N ILE A 96 -2.52 -12.47 4.85
CA ILE A 96 -2.07 -11.24 5.49
C ILE A 96 -0.59 -11.01 5.23
N ARG A 97 0.25 -12.04 5.39
CA ARG A 97 1.69 -11.94 5.10
C ARG A 97 1.96 -11.49 3.67
N ARG A 98 1.25 -12.07 2.69
CA ARG A 98 1.41 -11.72 1.27
C ARG A 98 0.97 -10.28 1.00
N GLY A 99 -0.17 -9.86 1.56
CA GLY A 99 -0.67 -8.49 1.41
C GLY A 99 0.29 -7.46 2.01
N VAL A 100 0.70 -7.67 3.27
CA VAL A 100 1.66 -6.79 3.96
C VAL A 100 3.00 -6.74 3.23
N ALA A 101 3.52 -7.88 2.77
CA ALA A 101 4.78 -7.92 2.02
C ALA A 101 4.71 -7.15 0.70
N ARG A 102 3.62 -7.30 -0.06
CA ARG A 102 3.44 -6.59 -1.33
C ARG A 102 3.27 -5.08 -1.12
N PHE A 103 2.32 -4.68 -0.26
CA PHE A 103 2.08 -3.27 0.05
C PHE A 103 3.35 -2.60 0.63
N GLY A 104 3.98 -3.24 1.62
CA GLY A 104 5.21 -2.74 2.23
C GLY A 104 6.35 -2.57 1.22
N SER A 105 6.47 -3.47 0.25
CA SER A 105 7.49 -3.35 -0.81
C SER A 105 7.25 -2.11 -1.68
N VAL A 106 5.99 -1.84 -2.06
CA VAL A 106 5.64 -0.63 -2.83
C VAL A 106 5.93 0.65 -2.02
N VAL A 107 5.62 0.64 -0.72
CA VAL A 107 5.93 1.78 0.17
C VAL A 107 7.44 2.01 0.30
N VAL A 108 8.25 0.95 0.43
CA VAL A 108 9.72 1.10 0.47
C VAL A 108 10.24 1.69 -0.83
N VAL A 109 9.77 1.21 -1.98
CA VAL A 109 10.13 1.79 -3.29
C VAL A 109 9.74 3.27 -3.36
N ALA A 110 8.56 3.62 -2.85
CA ALA A 110 8.09 5.01 -2.82
C ALA A 110 8.99 5.92 -1.98
N LEU A 111 9.37 5.49 -0.77
CA LEU A 111 10.26 6.27 0.11
C LEU A 111 11.65 6.46 -0.49
N VAL A 112 12.19 5.43 -1.15
CA VAL A 112 13.49 5.51 -1.84
C VAL A 112 13.42 6.48 -3.02
N LEU A 113 12.37 6.40 -3.83
CA LEU A 113 12.16 7.32 -4.96
C LEU A 113 11.99 8.76 -4.47
N GLU A 114 11.21 8.97 -3.42
CA GLU A 114 10.99 10.30 -2.84
C GLU A 114 12.31 10.91 -2.37
N SER A 115 13.10 10.13 -1.65
CA SER A 115 14.43 10.56 -1.24
C SER A 115 15.34 10.87 -2.43
N LEU A 116 15.35 10.04 -3.48
CA LEU A 116 16.21 10.26 -4.63
C LEU A 116 15.84 11.54 -5.38
N ILE A 117 14.53 11.81 -5.53
CA ILE A 117 14.03 13.07 -6.11
C ILE A 117 14.51 14.26 -5.26
N MET A 118 14.44 14.17 -3.93
CA MET A 118 14.95 15.23 -3.04
C MET A 118 16.46 15.44 -3.16
N VAL A 119 17.27 14.37 -3.27
CA VAL A 119 18.72 14.50 -3.49
C VAL A 119 19.01 15.26 -4.77
N ILE A 120 18.35 14.89 -5.88
CA ILE A 120 18.52 15.56 -7.17
C ILE A 120 18.09 17.03 -7.07
N LYS A 121 16.91 17.29 -6.47
CA LYS A 121 16.36 18.63 -6.33
C LYS A 121 17.25 19.54 -5.48
N TYR A 122 17.69 19.08 -4.31
CA TYR A 122 18.54 19.88 -3.43
C TYR A 122 19.95 20.07 -4.00
N SER A 123 20.49 19.08 -4.72
CA SER A 123 21.77 19.20 -5.41
C SER A 123 21.72 20.25 -6.53
N GLN A 124 20.63 20.34 -7.28
CA GLN A 124 20.50 21.28 -8.40
C GLN A 124 20.23 22.72 -7.96
N GLN A 125 19.67 22.92 -6.76
CA GLN A 125 19.33 24.23 -6.23
C GLN A 125 20.39 24.81 -5.29
N ASP A 126 21.55 24.13 -5.13
CA ASP A 126 22.62 24.49 -4.19
C ASP A 126 22.17 24.51 -2.71
N LEU A 127 21.13 23.71 -2.39
CA LEU A 127 20.61 23.51 -1.02
C LEU A 127 21.30 22.31 -0.35
N ALA A 128 22.62 22.21 -0.49
CA ALA A 128 23.37 21.04 -0.01
C ALA A 128 23.21 20.79 1.51
N GLY A 129 22.96 21.86 2.28
CA GLY A 129 22.70 21.78 3.73
C GLY A 129 21.44 20.98 4.11
N PHE A 130 20.55 20.67 3.16
CA PHE A 130 19.30 19.93 3.41
C PHE A 130 19.39 18.43 3.08
N LEU A 131 20.57 17.90 2.70
CA LEU A 131 20.73 16.49 2.32
C LEU A 131 20.51 15.49 3.48
N TYR A 132 20.45 15.95 4.73
CA TYR A 132 20.14 15.08 5.87
C TYR A 132 18.69 14.56 5.83
N TYR A 133 17.75 15.29 5.21
CA TYR A 133 16.36 14.84 5.04
C TYR A 133 16.27 13.58 4.16
N PRO A 134 16.75 13.58 2.91
CA PRO A 134 16.75 12.37 2.09
C PRO A 134 17.56 11.24 2.72
N ALA A 135 18.71 11.53 3.34
CA ALA A 135 19.49 10.52 4.05
C ALA A 135 18.69 9.83 5.17
N ALA A 136 17.94 10.61 5.97
CA ALA A 136 17.08 10.06 7.02
C ALA A 136 15.93 9.20 6.46
N ILE A 137 15.37 9.59 5.30
CA ILE A 137 14.31 8.81 4.63
C ILE A 137 14.86 7.50 4.08
N ILE A 138 16.03 7.50 3.43
CA ILE A 138 16.71 6.28 2.97
C ILE A 138 17.02 5.36 4.15
N ALA A 139 17.55 5.90 5.26
CA ALA A 139 17.82 5.11 6.45
C ALA A 139 16.53 4.49 7.02
N SER A 140 15.44 5.27 7.07
CA SER A 140 14.13 4.79 7.52
C SER A 140 13.56 3.71 6.58
N ALA A 141 13.71 3.88 5.27
CA ALA A 141 13.29 2.90 4.27
C ALA A 141 14.10 1.59 4.39
N ALA A 142 15.40 1.68 4.66
CA ALA A 142 16.24 0.51 4.92
C ALA A 142 15.80 -0.24 6.19
N VAL A 143 15.53 0.49 7.28
CA VAL A 143 15.00 -0.09 8.53
C VAL A 143 13.63 -0.75 8.28
N LEU A 144 12.73 -0.09 7.55
CA LEU A 144 11.43 -0.64 7.19
C LEU A 144 11.56 -1.91 6.35
N LEU A 145 12.47 -1.92 5.36
CA LEU A 145 12.73 -3.09 4.52
C LEU A 145 13.28 -4.26 5.33
N VAL A 146 14.19 -4.00 6.27
CA VAL A 146 14.71 -5.01 7.20
C VAL A 146 13.59 -5.55 8.10
N ALA A 147 12.75 -4.67 8.64
CA ALA A 147 11.60 -5.06 9.46
C ALA A 147 10.60 -5.92 8.66
N LEU A 148 10.35 -5.57 7.40
CA LEU A 148 9.49 -6.34 6.49
C LEU A 148 10.10 -7.71 6.15
N GLY A 149 11.41 -7.76 5.88
CA GLY A 149 12.15 -9.01 5.68
C GLY A 149 12.11 -9.91 6.92
N LEU A 150 12.24 -9.33 8.11
CA LEU A 150 12.13 -10.07 9.36
C LEU A 150 10.71 -10.58 9.59
N PHE A 151 9.69 -9.74 9.38
CA PHE A 151 8.28 -10.12 9.48
C PHE A 151 7.95 -11.30 8.57
N THR A 152 8.37 -11.25 7.30
CA THR A 152 8.11 -12.34 6.33
C THR A 152 8.83 -13.64 6.68
N ARG A 153 10.05 -13.55 7.24
CA ARG A 153 10.82 -14.72 7.71
C ARG A 153 10.22 -15.34 8.97
N LEU A 154 9.81 -14.54 9.95
CA LEU A 154 9.24 -15.06 11.19
C LEU A 154 7.87 -15.71 10.96
N THR A 155 7.09 -15.15 10.04
CA THR A 155 5.75 -15.67 9.69
C THR A 155 5.79 -16.79 8.64
N SER A 156 6.97 -17.24 8.20
CA SER A 156 7.13 -18.39 7.30
C SER A 156 7.57 -19.68 8.01
N LEU A 157 7.91 -19.61 9.31
CA LEU A 157 8.27 -20.77 10.10
C LEU A 157 7.09 -21.75 10.22
N PRO A 158 7.25 -23.03 9.82
CA PRO A 158 6.25 -24.06 10.08
C PRO A 158 6.09 -24.21 11.60
N ILE A 159 4.87 -24.13 12.11
CA ILE A 159 4.60 -24.56 13.48
C ILE A 159 4.87 -26.05 13.51
N ARG A 160 5.92 -26.48 14.22
CA ARG A 160 6.22 -27.88 14.47
C ARG A 160 5.01 -28.47 15.18
N GLN A 161 4.16 -29.18 14.43
CA GLN A 161 3.17 -30.06 15.04
C GLN A 161 3.95 -31.26 15.54
N ASP A 162 4.41 -31.18 16.78
CA ASP A 162 4.90 -32.35 17.49
C ASP A 162 3.74 -33.35 17.52
N SER A 163 3.90 -34.42 16.76
CA SER A 163 2.98 -35.54 16.72
C SER A 163 3.09 -36.27 18.06
N ALA A 164 2.02 -36.24 18.85
CA ALA A 164 1.84 -37.06 20.03
C ALA A 164 0.41 -37.63 20.01
#